data_AF-A0A7W0T0H5-F1
#
_entry.id   AF-A0A7W0T0H5-F1
#
_cell.length_a   1.000
_cell.length_b   1.000
_cell.length_c   1.000
_cell.angle_alpha   90.00
_cell.angle_beta   90.00
_cell.angle_gamma   90.00
#
_symmetry.space_group_name_H-M   'P 1'
#
loop_
_entity.id
_entity.type
_entity.pdbx_description
1 polymer ?
#
loop_
_entity_poly.entity_id
_entity_poly.type
_entity_poly.pdbx_seq_one_letter_code
_entity_poly.pdbx_strand_id
1 'polypeptide(L)'
;MAIVLASVVASVVVMASAHVAFAQPRAVPLPVVGATELVKWTPPSGFIEDVVAGDGDRIAYVVADAAAKAELHVVSLATKQEVVVDIAPITLHPVAVQLVGERAFVIGRTEDGMQIAALVELAGKDPRKPAGTALYKLGPANHITVIARDGKPRVAVHRTIATKERTRHDTQLFALETGRRIAAGRPLELDAAGANAKLALRVNHWSEGFTRAHGVTAGAWDRKENQRAPDAEASYDLVTGKLTRRPVADLFEQKRRFDALADAGGRTSFVRTKPDGRELQLWHANKVVAITLDQPFASYDPKSLIASVQPDGSAWLALKIDPVHPDAVARKKADPEYLDVFRVAIDGKAVRKARILATGTRHRFGVIGDRFWLLERNAGFDRGGKILTLYAPQ
;
A
#
# COMPACT_ATOMS: atom_id res chain seq x y z
N MET A 1 -61.51 21.22 81.51
CA MET A 1 -60.32 20.92 80.68
C MET A 1 -60.83 20.32 79.37
N ALA A 2 -60.93 21.14 78.32
CA ALA A 2 -61.39 20.71 77.00
C ALA A 2 -60.60 21.53 75.96
N ILE A 3 -59.78 20.82 75.16
CA ILE A 3 -58.94 21.38 74.11
C ILE A 3 -59.67 21.15 72.80
N VAL A 4 -59.98 22.22 72.06
CA VAL A 4 -60.53 22.16 70.70
C VAL A 4 -59.38 22.35 69.72
N LEU A 5 -59.10 21.31 68.93
CA LEU A 5 -58.17 21.35 67.79
C LEU A 5 -58.82 22.07 66.60
N ALA A 6 -58.10 23.01 65.99
CA ALA A 6 -58.41 23.56 64.67
C ALA A 6 -57.41 23.00 63.65
N SER A 7 -57.91 22.29 62.64
CA SER A 7 -57.12 21.77 61.51
C SER A 7 -56.96 22.85 60.43
N VAL A 8 -55.71 23.19 60.09
CA VAL A 8 -55.37 24.02 58.92
C VAL A 8 -54.87 23.09 57.81
N VAL A 9 -55.58 23.06 56.68
CA VAL A 9 -55.17 22.35 55.47
C VAL A 9 -54.39 23.32 54.58
N ALA A 10 -53.10 23.05 54.37
CA ALA A 10 -52.26 23.79 53.44
C ALA A 10 -52.14 23.01 52.11
N SER A 11 -52.77 23.53 51.06
CA SER A 11 -52.68 23.00 49.70
C SER A 11 -51.38 23.48 49.03
N VAL A 12 -50.44 22.56 48.78
CA VAL A 12 -49.22 22.82 48.00
C VAL A 12 -49.51 22.57 46.53
N VAL A 13 -49.54 23.64 45.72
CA VAL A 13 -49.63 23.56 44.26
C VAL A 13 -48.22 23.39 43.70
N VAL A 14 -47.89 22.18 43.24
CA VAL A 14 -46.64 21.89 42.52
C VAL A 14 -46.86 22.22 41.04
N MET A 15 -46.34 23.36 40.59
CA MET A 15 -46.29 23.69 39.16
C MET A 15 -45.17 22.89 38.48
N ALA A 16 -45.54 21.82 37.78
CA ALA A 16 -44.63 21.07 36.91
C ALA A 16 -44.34 21.88 35.64
N SER A 17 -43.17 22.52 35.59
CA SER A 17 -42.69 23.21 34.39
C SER A 17 -42.21 22.17 33.37
N ALA A 18 -43.06 21.82 32.40
CA ALA A 18 -42.67 20.97 31.27
C ALA A 18 -41.62 21.70 30.42
N HIS A 19 -40.34 21.41 30.67
CA HIS A 19 -39.25 21.88 29.84
C HIS A 19 -39.30 21.08 28.54
N VAL A 20 -39.75 21.72 27.46
CA VAL A 20 -39.64 21.17 26.11
C VAL A 20 -38.15 21.09 25.80
N ALA A 21 -37.58 19.90 25.92
CA ALA A 21 -36.18 19.65 25.58
C ALA A 21 -36.03 19.75 24.06
N PHE A 22 -35.66 20.93 23.57
CA PHE A 22 -35.24 21.09 22.18
C PHE A 22 -33.95 20.31 21.96
N ALA A 23 -33.94 19.44 20.96
CA ALA A 23 -32.74 18.72 20.54
C ALA A 23 -31.67 19.75 20.16
N GLN A 24 -30.55 19.76 20.89
CA GLN A 24 -29.43 20.63 20.54
C GLN A 24 -28.99 20.38 19.10
N PRO A 25 -28.78 21.42 18.28
CA PRO A 25 -28.31 21.27 16.91
C PRO A 25 -27.00 20.48 16.89
N ARG A 26 -26.95 19.47 16.03
CA ARG A 26 -25.80 18.56 15.91
C ARG A 26 -24.58 19.36 15.47
N ALA A 27 -23.49 19.27 16.23
CA ALA A 27 -22.21 19.87 15.82
C ALA A 27 -21.82 19.35 14.43
N VAL A 28 -21.50 20.27 13.52
CA VAL A 28 -21.05 19.94 12.16
C VAL A 28 -19.70 19.24 12.27
N PRO A 29 -19.54 18.02 11.71
CA PRO A 29 -18.26 17.31 11.73
C PRO A 29 -17.17 18.18 11.10
N LEU A 30 -16.03 18.32 11.78
CA LEU A 30 -14.88 19.05 11.25
C LEU A 30 -14.29 18.29 10.05
N PRO A 31 -13.92 18.98 8.95
CA PRO A 31 -13.34 18.31 7.77
C PRO A 31 -12.01 17.60 8.05
N VAL A 32 -11.18 18.17 8.92
CA VAL A 32 -9.84 17.66 9.27
C VAL A 32 -9.62 17.83 10.77
N VAL A 33 -9.11 16.78 11.43
CA VAL A 33 -8.74 16.77 12.85
C VAL A 33 -7.38 16.10 13.03
N GLY A 34 -6.48 16.70 13.82
CA GLY A 34 -5.15 16.14 14.12
C GLY A 34 -4.12 16.27 12.98
N ALA A 35 -4.45 16.95 11.90
CA ALA A 35 -3.53 17.23 10.80
C ALA A 35 -3.77 18.62 10.22
N THR A 36 -2.76 19.12 9.52
CA THR A 36 -2.80 20.36 8.76
C THR A 36 -2.68 20.04 7.28
N GLU A 37 -3.60 20.57 6.47
CA GLU A 37 -3.49 20.54 5.01
C GLU A 37 -2.30 21.43 4.58
N LEU A 38 -1.30 20.83 3.95
CA LEU A 38 -0.11 21.56 3.50
C LEU A 38 -0.28 22.14 2.10
N VAL A 39 -0.92 21.37 1.23
CA VAL A 39 -1.10 21.69 -0.18
C VAL A 39 -2.14 20.75 -0.79
N LYS A 40 -2.91 21.28 -1.73
CA LYS A 40 -3.95 20.59 -2.48
C LYS A 40 -3.76 20.86 -3.97
N TRP A 41 -3.68 19.80 -4.76
CA TRP A 41 -3.56 19.87 -6.21
C TRP A 41 -4.85 19.42 -6.88
N THR A 42 -5.27 20.19 -7.88
CA THR A 42 -6.39 19.87 -8.76
C THR A 42 -5.95 20.21 -10.18
N PRO A 43 -5.74 19.21 -11.06
CA PRO A 43 -5.25 19.47 -12.38
C PRO A 43 -6.34 20.19 -13.20
N PRO A 44 -5.98 21.16 -14.05
CA PRO A 44 -6.95 21.87 -14.89
C PRO A 44 -7.58 20.97 -15.96
N SER A 45 -6.90 19.87 -16.31
CA SER A 45 -7.38 18.85 -17.26
C SER A 45 -6.82 17.47 -16.90
N GLY A 46 -7.52 16.41 -17.32
CA GLY A 46 -7.17 15.03 -17.00
C GLY A 46 -7.49 14.64 -15.55
N PHE A 47 -6.73 13.69 -15.02
CA PHE A 47 -6.84 13.20 -13.65
C PHE A 47 -5.45 12.88 -13.08
N ILE A 48 -5.30 12.96 -11.76
CA ILE A 48 -4.09 12.54 -11.06
C ILE A 48 -4.12 11.02 -10.93
N GLU A 49 -3.11 10.33 -11.45
CA GLU A 49 -2.98 8.88 -11.35
C GLU A 49 -2.70 8.41 -9.92
N ASP A 50 -2.96 7.12 -9.66
CA ASP A 50 -2.67 6.46 -8.37
C ASP A 50 -1.13 6.32 -8.13
N VAL A 51 -0.30 7.07 -8.85
CA VAL A 51 1.15 6.99 -8.89
C VAL A 51 1.74 8.25 -8.27
N VAL A 52 2.06 8.16 -6.98
CA VAL A 52 2.65 9.24 -6.20
C VAL A 52 3.92 8.74 -5.51
N ALA A 53 4.96 9.56 -5.52
CA ALA A 53 6.24 9.28 -4.86
C ALA A 53 6.74 10.53 -4.12
N GLY A 54 7.73 10.36 -3.25
CA GLY A 54 8.41 11.48 -2.61
C GLY A 54 9.69 11.07 -1.91
N ASP A 55 10.54 12.05 -1.62
CA ASP A 55 11.85 11.88 -0.99
C ASP A 55 12.02 12.73 0.29
N GLY A 56 10.91 13.27 0.82
CA GLY A 56 10.87 14.13 2.00
C GLY A 56 10.85 15.62 1.65
N ASP A 57 11.61 16.02 0.63
CA ASP A 57 11.71 17.41 0.18
C ASP A 57 10.81 17.68 -1.03
N ARG A 58 10.52 16.65 -1.82
CA ARG A 58 9.71 16.74 -3.02
C ARG A 58 8.60 15.69 -3.00
N ILE A 59 7.53 16.02 -3.71
CA ILE A 59 6.47 15.09 -4.09
C ILE A 59 6.42 15.01 -5.60
N ALA A 60 6.20 13.81 -6.11
CA ALA A 60 5.99 13.54 -7.52
C ALA A 60 4.64 12.87 -7.72
N TYR A 61 3.86 13.34 -8.67
CA TYR A 61 2.58 12.75 -9.06
C TYR A 61 2.41 12.83 -10.58
N VAL A 62 1.60 11.93 -11.15
CA VAL A 62 1.36 11.94 -12.60
C VAL A 62 -0.04 12.45 -12.90
N VAL A 63 -0.15 13.39 -13.83
CA VAL A 63 -1.42 13.83 -14.42
C VAL A 63 -1.54 13.21 -15.81
N ALA A 64 -2.60 12.47 -16.05
CA ALA A 64 -2.84 11.81 -17.33
C ALA A 64 -4.27 12.04 -17.83
N ASP A 65 -4.49 11.76 -19.10
CA ASP A 65 -5.84 11.60 -19.67
C ASP A 65 -6.01 10.22 -20.32
N ALA A 66 -7.18 9.99 -20.90
CA ALA A 66 -7.50 8.73 -21.55
C ALA A 66 -6.95 8.60 -22.98
N ALA A 67 -6.28 9.64 -23.51
CA ALA A 67 -5.97 9.75 -24.93
C ALA A 67 -4.46 9.82 -25.20
N ALA A 68 -3.81 10.90 -24.78
CA ALA A 68 -2.44 11.20 -25.22
C ALA A 68 -1.60 11.91 -24.15
N LYS A 69 -2.20 12.33 -23.03
CA LYS A 69 -1.51 13.08 -21.99
C LYS A 69 -0.98 12.16 -20.91
N ALA A 70 0.31 12.29 -20.60
CA ALA A 70 0.89 11.80 -19.37
C ALA A 70 2.04 12.72 -18.95
N GLU A 71 1.83 13.49 -17.89
CA GLU A 71 2.77 14.49 -17.36
C GLU A 71 3.18 14.09 -15.94
N LEU A 72 4.49 14.00 -15.70
CA LEU A 72 5.05 13.87 -14.37
C LEU A 72 5.27 15.26 -13.77
N HIS A 73 4.58 15.54 -12.68
CA HIS A 73 4.72 16.76 -11.89
C HIS A 73 5.61 16.47 -10.69
N VAL A 74 6.66 17.27 -10.48
CA VAL A 74 7.54 17.21 -9.31
C VAL A 74 7.55 18.56 -8.61
N VAL A 75 7.05 18.58 -7.38
CA VAL A 75 6.86 19.80 -6.58
C VAL A 75 7.82 19.80 -5.40
N SER A 76 8.62 20.85 -5.29
CA SER A 76 9.40 21.16 -4.09
C SER A 76 8.46 21.58 -2.96
N LEU A 77 8.53 20.89 -1.82
CA LEU A 77 7.64 21.14 -0.70
C LEU A 77 8.02 22.43 0.05
N ALA A 78 9.28 22.84 0.00
CA ALA A 78 9.80 24.05 0.62
C ALA A 78 9.53 25.30 -0.24
N THR A 79 9.88 25.27 -1.52
CA THR A 79 9.78 26.45 -2.41
C THR A 79 8.46 26.51 -3.18
N LYS A 80 7.66 25.42 -3.17
CA LYS A 80 6.45 25.24 -3.97
C LYS A 80 6.68 25.36 -5.48
N GLN A 81 7.93 25.34 -5.93
CA GLN A 81 8.27 25.29 -7.34
C GLN A 81 7.92 23.92 -7.91
N GLU A 82 7.34 23.93 -9.10
CA GLU A 82 6.90 22.75 -9.81
C GLU A 82 7.67 22.59 -11.12
N VAL A 83 8.10 21.36 -11.38
CA VAL A 83 8.69 20.92 -12.64
C VAL A 83 7.72 19.94 -13.27
N VAL A 84 7.33 20.21 -14.52
CA VAL A 84 6.43 19.35 -15.29
C VAL A 84 7.20 18.72 -16.44
N VAL A 85 7.07 17.41 -16.57
CA VAL A 85 7.80 16.59 -17.54
C VAL A 85 6.83 15.75 -18.33
N ASP A 86 6.84 15.86 -19.67
CA ASP A 86 6.07 14.95 -20.53
C ASP A 86 6.70 13.55 -20.50
N ILE A 87 5.89 12.57 -20.07
CA ILE A 87 6.25 11.15 -20.02
C ILE A 87 5.41 10.30 -20.99
N ALA A 88 4.52 10.90 -21.79
CA ALA A 88 3.76 10.21 -22.82
C ALA A 88 4.64 9.41 -23.82
N PRO A 89 5.83 9.89 -24.23
CA PRO A 89 6.76 9.12 -25.06
C PRO A 89 7.33 7.85 -24.40
N ILE A 90 7.04 7.62 -23.12
CA ILE A 90 7.41 6.42 -22.36
C ILE A 90 6.16 5.57 -22.10
N THR A 91 5.09 6.18 -21.58
CA THR A 91 3.86 5.48 -21.23
C THR A 91 2.68 6.45 -21.05
N LEU A 92 1.49 5.99 -21.45
CA LEU A 92 0.19 6.62 -21.11
C LEU A 92 -0.50 5.94 -19.91
N HIS A 93 0.13 4.91 -19.35
CA HIS A 93 -0.40 4.07 -18.28
C HIS A 93 0.66 3.92 -17.18
N PRO A 94 0.97 4.99 -16.44
CA PRO A 94 1.95 4.94 -15.37
C PRO A 94 1.51 3.93 -14.29
N VAL A 95 2.48 3.20 -13.75
CA VAL A 95 2.30 2.18 -12.71
C VAL A 95 3.03 2.56 -11.44
N ALA A 96 4.23 3.11 -11.56
CA ALA A 96 5.04 3.52 -10.42
C ALA A 96 5.99 4.65 -10.82
N VAL A 97 6.35 5.49 -9.85
CA VAL A 97 7.39 6.51 -9.96
C VAL A 97 8.29 6.40 -8.74
N GLN A 98 9.58 6.66 -8.92
CA GLN A 98 10.53 6.87 -7.84
C GLN A 98 11.42 8.06 -8.16
N LEU A 99 11.62 8.96 -7.20
CA LEU A 99 12.59 10.04 -7.32
C LEU A 99 14.01 9.51 -7.09
N VAL A 100 14.93 9.97 -7.93
CA VAL A 100 16.31 9.49 -8.02
C VAL A 100 17.23 10.70 -8.22
N GLY A 101 17.55 11.41 -7.14
CA GLY A 101 18.27 12.69 -7.24
C GLY A 101 17.52 13.68 -8.15
N GLU A 102 18.18 14.25 -9.15
CA GLU A 102 17.56 15.17 -10.13
C GLU A 102 16.77 14.47 -11.25
N ARG A 103 16.43 13.20 -11.05
CA ARG A 103 15.76 12.33 -12.03
C ARG A 103 14.54 11.67 -11.43
N ALA A 104 13.71 11.10 -12.30
CA ALA A 104 12.65 10.20 -11.90
C ALA A 104 12.73 8.89 -12.68
N PHE A 105 12.57 7.78 -11.98
CA PHE A 105 12.40 6.47 -12.60
C PHE A 105 10.90 6.20 -12.72
N VAL A 106 10.41 6.13 -13.95
CA VAL A 106 9.00 5.93 -14.29
C VAL A 106 8.81 4.50 -14.80
N ILE A 107 7.83 3.79 -14.26
CA ILE A 107 7.38 2.49 -14.74
C ILE A 107 5.96 2.67 -15.25
N GLY A 108 5.67 2.16 -16.44
CA GLY A 108 4.33 2.17 -17.02
C GLY A 108 4.00 0.87 -17.74
N ARG A 109 2.82 0.84 -18.37
CA ARG A 109 2.38 -0.25 -19.24
C ARG A 109 2.35 0.18 -20.70
N THR A 110 2.65 -0.77 -21.58
CA THR A 110 2.36 -0.71 -23.01
C THR A 110 0.92 -1.11 -23.27
N GLU A 111 0.43 -0.91 -24.50
CA GLU A 111 -0.91 -1.34 -24.92
C GLU A 111 -1.12 -2.85 -24.75
N ASP A 112 -0.09 -3.66 -25.01
CA ASP A 112 -0.09 -5.12 -24.81
C ASP A 112 -0.06 -5.54 -23.32
N GLY A 113 -0.16 -4.61 -22.38
CA GLY A 113 -0.15 -4.87 -20.94
C GLY A 113 1.22 -5.19 -20.32
N MET A 114 2.28 -5.23 -21.14
CA MET A 114 3.66 -5.40 -20.68
C MET A 114 4.17 -4.13 -20.01
N GLN A 115 5.14 -4.26 -19.11
CA GLN A 115 5.75 -3.11 -18.46
C GLN A 115 6.95 -2.58 -19.23
N ILE A 116 7.05 -1.26 -19.27
CA ILE A 116 8.20 -0.49 -19.73
C ILE A 116 8.62 0.46 -18.62
N ALA A 117 9.90 0.79 -18.55
CA ALA A 117 10.39 1.78 -17.61
C ALA A 117 11.46 2.68 -18.22
N ALA A 118 11.64 3.87 -17.67
CA ALA A 118 12.67 4.80 -18.07
C ALA A 118 13.15 5.64 -16.90
N LEU A 119 14.44 5.99 -16.91
CA LEU A 119 14.95 7.06 -16.05
C LEU A 119 14.93 8.36 -16.84
N VAL A 120 14.18 9.36 -16.37
CA VAL A 120 14.03 10.66 -17.03
C VAL A 120 14.74 11.75 -16.25
N GLU A 121 15.36 12.69 -16.97
CA GLU A 121 15.89 13.92 -16.35
C GLU A 121 14.74 14.87 -16.00
N LEU A 122 14.73 15.40 -14.77
CA LEU A 122 13.74 16.40 -14.35
C LEU A 122 14.18 17.81 -14.76
N ALA A 123 15.47 18.07 -14.81
CA ALA A 123 16.02 19.37 -15.20
C ALA A 123 16.76 19.27 -16.54
N GLY A 124 16.30 20.04 -17.54
CA GLY A 124 17.02 20.22 -18.80
C GLY A 124 18.20 21.17 -18.64
N LYS A 125 19.25 20.76 -17.92
CA LYS A 125 20.47 21.60 -17.76
C LYS A 125 21.26 21.73 -19.07
N ASP A 126 21.13 20.74 -19.94
CA ASP A 126 21.71 20.74 -21.29
C ASP A 126 20.57 21.00 -22.29
N PRO A 127 20.65 22.06 -23.12
CA PRO A 127 19.65 22.32 -24.17
C PRO A 127 19.44 21.13 -25.12
N ARG A 128 20.42 20.22 -25.24
CA ARG A 128 20.32 18.99 -26.04
C ARG A 128 19.60 17.86 -25.33
N LYS A 129 19.38 17.97 -24.02
CA LYS A 129 18.68 17.02 -23.16
C LYS A 129 17.62 17.77 -22.35
N PRO A 130 16.52 18.18 -22.99
CA PRO A 130 15.43 18.84 -22.27
C PRO A 130 14.89 17.95 -21.14
N ALA A 131 14.21 18.55 -20.18
CA ALA A 131 13.48 17.83 -19.15
C ALA A 131 12.54 16.79 -19.81
N GLY A 132 12.47 15.58 -19.25
CA GLY A 132 11.75 14.45 -19.84
C GLY A 132 12.54 13.58 -20.79
N THR A 133 13.78 13.96 -21.12
CA THR A 133 14.65 13.09 -21.89
C THR A 133 14.91 11.80 -21.12
N ALA A 134 14.48 10.66 -21.70
CA ALA A 134 14.79 9.34 -21.17
C ALA A 134 16.27 9.04 -21.35
N LEU A 135 17.00 8.87 -20.23
CA LEU A 135 18.42 8.52 -20.21
C LEU A 135 18.66 7.07 -20.64
N TYR A 136 17.77 6.18 -20.21
CA TYR A 136 17.70 4.80 -20.68
C TYR A 136 16.27 4.29 -20.53
N LYS A 137 15.94 3.23 -21.26
CA LYS A 137 14.68 2.51 -21.16
C LYS A 137 14.93 1.04 -20.82
N LEU A 138 14.00 0.43 -20.11
CA LEU A 138 13.96 -1.00 -19.81
C LEU A 138 12.59 -1.56 -20.22
N GLY A 139 12.57 -2.82 -20.65
CA GLY A 139 11.37 -3.48 -21.14
C GLY A 139 11.34 -3.61 -22.67
N PRO A 140 10.25 -4.14 -23.26
CA PRO A 140 9.08 -4.67 -22.56
C PRO A 140 9.41 -5.88 -21.67
N ALA A 141 8.67 -6.03 -20.57
CA ALA A 141 8.82 -7.13 -19.61
C ALA A 141 7.48 -7.40 -18.88
N ASN A 142 7.30 -8.60 -18.33
CA ASN A 142 6.08 -8.93 -17.59
C ASN A 142 5.98 -8.13 -16.28
N HIS A 143 7.13 -7.88 -15.65
CA HIS A 143 7.20 -7.09 -14.43
C HIS A 143 8.53 -6.33 -14.34
N ILE A 144 8.48 -5.07 -13.96
CA ILE A 144 9.60 -4.19 -13.67
C ILE A 144 9.31 -3.54 -12.31
N THR A 145 10.29 -3.57 -11.41
CA THR A 145 10.15 -2.92 -10.11
C THR A 145 11.50 -2.54 -9.53
N VAL A 146 11.50 -1.53 -8.65
CA VAL A 146 12.69 -1.16 -7.88
C VAL A 146 12.71 -1.96 -6.59
N ILE A 147 13.86 -2.59 -6.30
CA ILE A 147 14.09 -3.38 -5.10
C ILE A 147 15.34 -2.89 -4.37
N ALA A 148 15.40 -3.10 -3.07
CA ALA A 148 16.64 -2.96 -2.31
C ALA A 148 17.42 -4.29 -2.38
N ARG A 149 18.66 -4.26 -2.87
CA ARG A 149 19.54 -5.43 -2.86
C ARG A 149 20.98 -4.99 -2.60
N ASP A 150 21.64 -5.67 -1.66
CA ASP A 150 22.98 -5.32 -1.18
C ASP A 150 23.08 -3.85 -0.72
N GLY A 151 22.05 -3.38 -0.02
CA GLY A 151 21.94 -2.01 0.49
C GLY A 151 21.75 -0.94 -0.59
N LYS A 152 21.54 -1.31 -1.86
CA LYS A 152 21.41 -0.38 -2.99
C LYS A 152 20.08 -0.56 -3.72
N PRO A 153 19.46 0.51 -4.22
CA PRO A 153 18.29 0.41 -5.09
C PRO A 153 18.69 -0.16 -6.46
N ARG A 154 18.03 -1.23 -6.87
CA ARG A 154 18.22 -1.96 -8.13
C ARG A 154 16.90 -2.07 -8.87
N VAL A 155 16.94 -2.16 -10.19
CA VAL A 155 15.75 -2.47 -10.99
C VAL A 155 15.74 -3.95 -11.32
N ALA A 156 14.71 -4.66 -10.87
CA ALA A 156 14.42 -6.03 -11.27
C ALA A 156 13.52 -6.03 -12.51
N VAL A 157 13.94 -6.73 -13.56
CA VAL A 157 13.19 -6.89 -14.81
C VAL A 157 12.93 -8.38 -15.01
N HIS A 158 11.67 -8.78 -14.93
CA HIS A 158 11.22 -10.16 -15.02
C HIS A 158 10.43 -10.42 -16.31
N ARG A 159 10.75 -11.54 -16.95
CA ARG A 159 10.10 -12.01 -18.17
C ARG A 159 9.68 -13.47 -18.02
N THR A 160 8.50 -13.79 -18.56
CA THR A 160 8.02 -15.15 -18.71
C THR A 160 8.04 -15.51 -20.19
N ILE A 161 8.65 -16.64 -20.52
CA ILE A 161 8.72 -17.17 -21.87
C ILE A 161 8.03 -18.52 -21.86
N ALA A 162 6.93 -18.65 -22.61
CA ALA A 162 6.29 -19.94 -22.83
C ALA A 162 7.22 -20.83 -23.66
N THR A 163 7.47 -22.04 -23.19
CA THR A 163 8.11 -23.11 -23.95
C THR A 163 7.07 -24.21 -24.21
N LYS A 164 7.42 -25.24 -24.97
CA LYS A 164 6.47 -26.27 -25.43
C LYS A 164 5.60 -26.87 -24.30
N GLU A 165 6.17 -27.07 -23.13
CA GLU A 165 5.50 -27.71 -21.97
C GLU A 165 5.71 -26.97 -20.65
N ARG A 166 6.42 -25.83 -20.67
CA ARG A 166 6.88 -25.14 -19.45
C ARG A 166 6.80 -23.63 -19.62
N THR A 167 6.90 -22.93 -18.50
CA THR A 167 7.12 -21.48 -18.48
C THR A 167 8.50 -21.20 -17.90
N ARG A 168 9.33 -20.51 -18.68
CA ARG A 168 10.65 -20.06 -18.25
C ARG A 168 10.54 -18.66 -17.65
N HIS A 169 11.01 -18.51 -16.42
CA HIS A 169 11.10 -17.24 -15.70
C HIS A 169 12.53 -16.73 -15.76
N ASP A 170 12.76 -15.65 -16.51
CA ASP A 170 14.03 -14.94 -16.60
C ASP A 170 13.96 -13.66 -15.76
N THR A 171 15.00 -13.39 -14.97
CA THR A 171 15.11 -12.13 -14.22
C THR A 171 16.47 -11.50 -14.46
N GLN A 172 16.48 -10.18 -14.66
CA GLN A 172 17.70 -9.40 -14.83
C GLN A 172 17.71 -8.26 -13.78
N LEU A 173 18.91 -7.92 -13.33
CA LEU A 173 19.11 -6.78 -12.44
C LEU A 173 19.89 -5.67 -13.12
N PHE A 174 19.42 -4.45 -12.94
CA PHE A 174 20.04 -3.24 -13.46
C PHE A 174 20.31 -2.25 -12.32
N ALA A 175 21.36 -1.44 -12.47
CA ALA A 175 21.60 -0.31 -11.60
C ALA A 175 20.58 0.80 -11.90
N LEU A 176 19.84 1.27 -10.89
CA LEU A 176 18.82 2.30 -11.06
C LEU A 176 19.39 3.59 -11.66
N GLU A 177 20.55 4.03 -11.21
CA GLU A 177 21.14 5.31 -11.64
C GLU A 177 21.63 5.34 -13.09
N THR A 178 22.05 4.19 -13.62
CA THR A 178 22.78 4.14 -14.90
C THR A 178 22.16 3.24 -15.95
N GLY A 179 21.18 2.41 -15.57
CA GLY A 179 20.60 1.40 -16.45
C GLY A 179 21.59 0.28 -16.82
N ARG A 180 22.79 0.25 -16.23
CA ARG A 180 23.78 -0.80 -16.50
C ARG A 180 23.31 -2.12 -15.89
N ARG A 181 23.33 -3.18 -16.70
CA ARG A 181 23.04 -4.54 -16.23
C ARG A 181 24.10 -4.97 -15.21
N ILE A 182 23.64 -5.39 -14.03
CA ILE A 182 24.45 -5.90 -12.92
C ILE A 182 24.54 -7.42 -12.99
N ALA A 183 23.41 -8.08 -13.24
CA ALA A 183 23.35 -9.54 -13.31
C ALA A 183 22.33 -10.00 -14.35
N ALA A 184 22.68 -11.05 -15.08
CA ALA A 184 21.73 -11.89 -15.78
C ALA A 184 21.41 -13.06 -14.86
N GLY A 185 20.15 -13.18 -14.44
CA GLY A 185 19.75 -14.24 -13.52
C GLY A 185 19.88 -15.64 -14.13
N ARG A 186 19.84 -16.63 -13.25
CA ARG A 186 19.66 -18.04 -13.56
C ARG A 186 18.16 -18.30 -13.77
N PRO A 187 17.73 -18.62 -15.00
CA PRO A 187 16.32 -18.86 -15.27
C PRO A 187 15.77 -20.01 -14.42
N LEU A 188 14.48 -19.91 -14.10
CA LEU A 188 13.72 -20.98 -13.48
C LEU A 188 12.62 -21.44 -14.44
N GLU A 189 12.71 -22.68 -14.91
CA GLU A 189 11.65 -23.30 -15.71
C GLU A 189 10.68 -24.04 -14.80
N LEU A 190 9.40 -23.72 -14.93
CA LEU A 190 8.32 -24.35 -14.19
C LEU A 190 7.40 -25.10 -15.15
N ASP A 191 6.96 -26.29 -14.73
CA ASP A 191 5.88 -27.00 -15.41
C ASP A 191 4.51 -26.35 -15.15
N ALA A 192 3.45 -26.94 -15.70
CA ALA A 192 2.08 -26.47 -15.52
C ALA A 192 1.60 -26.46 -14.05
N ALA A 193 2.25 -27.24 -13.16
CA ALA A 193 1.97 -27.27 -11.73
C ALA A 193 2.84 -26.28 -10.93
N GLY A 194 3.63 -25.43 -11.61
CA GLY A 194 4.53 -24.49 -10.97
C GLY A 194 5.76 -25.15 -10.34
N ALA A 195 6.14 -26.35 -10.79
CA ALA A 195 7.24 -27.12 -10.22
C ALA A 195 8.47 -27.18 -11.13
N ASN A 196 9.64 -27.25 -10.50
CA ASN A 196 10.92 -27.51 -11.14
C ASN A 196 11.48 -28.83 -10.61
N ALA A 197 11.49 -29.85 -11.47
CA ALA A 197 11.94 -31.19 -11.10
C ALA A 197 13.42 -31.24 -10.67
N LYS A 198 14.30 -30.46 -11.32
CA LYS A 198 15.75 -30.45 -11.03
C LYS A 198 16.06 -29.90 -9.64
N LEU A 199 15.32 -28.89 -9.20
CA LEU A 199 15.45 -28.31 -7.86
C LEU A 199 14.57 -29.02 -6.82
N ALA A 200 13.70 -29.94 -7.28
CA ALA A 200 12.60 -30.52 -6.52
C ALA A 200 11.74 -29.46 -5.84
N LEU A 201 11.52 -28.31 -6.49
CA LEU A 201 10.87 -27.12 -5.93
C LEU A 201 9.50 -26.91 -6.57
N ARG A 202 8.43 -26.82 -5.77
CA ARG A 202 7.14 -26.30 -6.20
C ARG A 202 6.98 -24.87 -5.71
N VAL A 203 6.92 -23.92 -6.62
CA VAL A 203 6.83 -22.48 -6.31
C VAL A 203 5.43 -22.14 -5.80
N ASN A 204 5.38 -21.34 -4.74
CA ASN A 204 4.15 -20.79 -4.17
C ASN A 204 4.03 -19.29 -4.45
N HIS A 205 5.08 -18.51 -4.19
CA HIS A 205 5.07 -17.07 -4.44
C HIS A 205 6.46 -16.55 -4.83
N TRP A 206 6.49 -15.32 -5.31
CA TRP A 206 7.69 -14.62 -5.76
C TRP A 206 7.91 -13.38 -4.91
N SER A 207 9.11 -13.16 -4.40
CA SER A 207 9.45 -11.94 -3.64
C SER A 207 10.53 -11.13 -4.34
N GLU A 208 10.81 -9.93 -3.81
CA GLU A 208 11.90 -9.06 -4.28
C GLU A 208 11.84 -8.84 -5.80
N GLY A 209 10.66 -8.48 -6.33
CA GLY A 209 10.50 -8.20 -7.76
C GLY A 209 10.79 -9.40 -8.65
N PHE A 210 10.32 -10.59 -8.27
CA PHE A 210 10.56 -11.87 -8.95
C PHE A 210 12.02 -12.35 -8.95
N THR A 211 12.92 -11.71 -8.20
CA THR A 211 14.31 -12.20 -8.05
C THR A 211 14.44 -13.41 -7.14
N ARG A 212 13.41 -13.75 -6.35
CA ARG A 212 13.38 -14.93 -5.49
C ARG A 212 12.06 -15.68 -5.59
N ALA A 213 12.13 -16.97 -5.87
CA ALA A 213 11.00 -17.89 -5.80
C ALA A 213 10.99 -18.59 -4.45
N HIS A 214 9.83 -18.64 -3.81
CA HIS A 214 9.61 -19.37 -2.55
C HIS A 214 8.65 -20.51 -2.76
N GLY A 215 8.89 -21.63 -2.09
CA GLY A 215 8.10 -22.83 -2.28
C GLY A 215 8.44 -23.93 -1.30
N VAL A 216 8.02 -25.13 -1.65
CA VAL A 216 8.28 -26.34 -0.88
C VAL A 216 9.13 -27.29 -1.73
N THR A 217 10.13 -27.90 -1.10
CA THR A 217 10.87 -29.03 -1.67
C THR A 217 10.53 -30.31 -0.94
N ALA A 218 10.31 -31.38 -1.69
CA ALA A 218 10.07 -32.68 -1.10
C ALA A 218 11.30 -33.15 -0.31
N GLY A 219 11.10 -33.72 0.87
CA GLY A 219 12.21 -34.22 1.68
C GLY A 219 12.96 -35.37 0.99
N ALA A 220 14.28 -35.42 1.16
CA ALA A 220 15.10 -36.48 0.57
C ALA A 220 14.95 -37.80 1.34
N TRP A 221 15.20 -38.93 0.68
CA TRP A 221 15.28 -40.23 1.37
C TRP A 221 16.54 -40.28 2.23
N ASP A 222 16.37 -40.49 3.54
CA ASP A 222 17.47 -40.76 4.46
C ASP A 222 17.68 -42.27 4.58
N ARG A 223 18.77 -42.77 4.01
CA ARG A 223 19.12 -44.19 4.07
C ARG A 223 19.51 -44.66 5.47
N LYS A 224 20.02 -43.78 6.33
CA LYS A 224 20.46 -44.14 7.69
C LYS A 224 19.27 -44.36 8.60
N GLU A 225 18.26 -43.49 8.49
CA GLU A 225 17.02 -43.59 9.26
C GLU A 225 15.96 -44.45 8.57
N ASN A 226 16.22 -44.89 7.33
CA ASN A 226 15.31 -45.67 6.49
C ASN A 226 13.92 -45.00 6.34
N GLN A 227 13.91 -43.67 6.26
CA GLN A 227 12.69 -42.87 6.14
C GLN A 227 12.92 -41.64 5.25
N ARG A 228 11.84 -41.03 4.78
CA ARG A 228 11.90 -39.76 4.04
C ARG A 228 11.98 -38.61 5.04
N ALA A 229 12.96 -37.73 4.85
CA ALA A 229 13.05 -36.48 5.60
C ALA A 229 11.75 -35.67 5.41
N PRO A 230 11.36 -34.81 6.36
CA PRO A 230 10.22 -33.94 6.17
C PRO A 230 10.43 -32.99 4.99
N ASP A 231 9.33 -32.53 4.41
CA ASP A 231 9.36 -31.46 3.43
C ASP A 231 10.02 -30.21 4.01
N ALA A 232 10.67 -29.45 3.14
CA ALA A 232 11.39 -28.25 3.53
C ALA A 232 10.85 -27.03 2.77
N GLU A 233 10.76 -25.91 3.48
CA GLU A 233 10.68 -24.61 2.82
C GLU A 233 11.93 -24.38 2.01
N ALA A 234 11.75 -23.83 0.82
CA ALA A 234 12.86 -23.49 -0.03
C ALA A 234 12.69 -22.12 -0.65
N SER A 235 13.81 -21.43 -0.74
CA SER A 235 13.92 -20.17 -1.48
C SER A 235 15.02 -20.29 -2.51
N TYR A 236 14.66 -20.11 -3.78
CA TYR A 236 15.57 -20.07 -4.90
C TYR A 236 15.78 -18.63 -5.34
N ASP A 237 17.01 -18.15 -5.26
CA ASP A 237 17.39 -16.82 -5.70
C ASP A 237 17.80 -16.85 -7.18
N LEU A 238 16.99 -16.24 -8.04
CA LEU A 238 17.19 -16.25 -9.49
C LEU A 238 18.41 -15.43 -9.91
N VAL A 239 18.98 -14.59 -9.06
CA VAL A 239 20.15 -13.78 -9.42
C VAL A 239 21.43 -14.59 -9.21
N THR A 240 21.51 -15.31 -8.09
CA THR A 240 22.69 -16.08 -7.68
C THR A 240 22.60 -17.56 -8.07
N GLY A 241 21.41 -18.08 -8.33
CA GLY A 241 21.15 -19.52 -8.50
C GLY A 241 21.20 -20.31 -7.20
N LYS A 242 21.25 -19.64 -6.04
CA LYS A 242 21.35 -20.31 -4.74
C LYS A 242 19.98 -20.80 -4.29
N LEU A 243 19.91 -22.09 -3.96
CA LEU A 243 18.77 -22.69 -3.29
C LEU A 243 19.07 -22.83 -1.79
N THR A 244 18.18 -22.28 -0.97
CA THR A 244 18.23 -22.44 0.50
C THR A 244 17.04 -23.27 0.95
N ARG A 245 17.24 -24.10 1.98
CA ARG A 245 16.19 -24.97 2.52
C ARG A 245 16.11 -24.84 4.04
N ARG A 246 14.91 -24.93 4.58
CA ARG A 246 14.64 -24.92 6.03
C ARG A 246 13.56 -25.94 6.36
N PRO A 247 13.71 -26.76 7.41
CA PRO A 247 12.67 -27.70 7.83
C PRO A 247 11.35 -26.97 8.13
N VAL A 248 10.23 -27.63 7.83
CA VAL A 248 8.91 -27.15 8.23
C VAL A 248 8.58 -27.64 9.63
N ALA A 249 8.43 -26.71 10.58
CA ALA A 249 8.05 -27.05 11.95
C ALA A 249 6.55 -27.36 12.06
N ASP A 250 5.70 -26.55 11.41
CA ASP A 250 4.25 -26.73 11.39
C ASP A 250 3.72 -26.50 9.96
N LEU A 251 3.12 -27.55 9.38
CA LEU A 251 2.60 -27.55 8.02
C LEU A 251 1.37 -26.64 7.84
N PHE A 252 0.51 -26.53 8.87
CA PHE A 252 -0.70 -25.72 8.81
C PHE A 252 -0.37 -24.23 8.95
N GLU A 253 0.51 -23.87 9.88
CA GLU A 253 0.99 -22.50 10.01
C GLU A 253 1.75 -22.05 8.75
N GLN A 254 2.62 -22.92 8.23
CA GLN A 254 3.30 -22.68 6.97
C GLN A 254 2.30 -22.41 5.84
N LYS A 255 1.31 -23.29 5.65
CA LYS A 255 0.34 -23.14 4.57
C LYS A 255 -0.41 -21.80 4.68
N ARG A 256 -0.91 -21.46 5.87
CA ARG A 256 -1.57 -20.17 6.12
C ARG A 256 -0.66 -18.99 5.81
N ARG A 257 0.63 -19.10 6.15
CA ARG A 257 1.63 -18.07 5.85
C ARG A 257 1.89 -17.92 4.35
N PHE A 258 1.96 -19.04 3.63
CA PHE A 258 2.16 -19.07 2.19
C PHE A 258 0.95 -18.51 1.44
N ASP A 259 -0.25 -18.89 1.85
CA ASP A 259 -1.49 -18.34 1.30
C ASP A 259 -1.53 -16.81 1.52
N ALA A 260 -1.15 -16.34 2.72
CA ALA A 260 -1.05 -14.89 3.01
C ALA A 260 -0.01 -14.14 2.16
N LEU A 261 1.16 -14.74 1.92
CA LEU A 261 2.21 -14.15 1.09
C LEU A 261 1.79 -14.14 -0.39
N ALA A 262 1.15 -15.20 -0.87
CA ALA A 262 0.62 -15.26 -2.24
C ALA A 262 -0.45 -14.17 -2.47
N ASP A 263 -1.41 -14.02 -1.54
CA ASP A 263 -2.44 -12.97 -1.58
C ASP A 263 -1.83 -11.56 -1.58
N ALA A 264 -0.71 -11.37 -0.87
CA ALA A 264 0.02 -10.11 -0.83
C ALA A 264 0.86 -9.84 -2.09
N GLY A 265 0.81 -10.69 -3.11
CA GLY A 265 1.66 -10.60 -4.30
C GLY A 265 3.13 -10.89 -4.00
N GLY A 266 3.39 -11.71 -2.98
CA GLY A 266 4.70 -12.10 -2.49
C GLY A 266 5.50 -10.98 -1.80
N ARG A 267 4.83 -9.87 -1.46
CA ARG A 267 5.37 -8.86 -0.56
C ARG A 267 5.55 -9.46 0.83
N THR A 268 6.72 -9.21 1.43
CA THR A 268 7.05 -9.69 2.79
C THR A 268 6.74 -8.67 3.88
N SER A 269 6.31 -7.47 3.47
CA SER A 269 5.95 -6.35 4.33
C SER A 269 4.62 -5.75 3.87
N PHE A 270 3.57 -5.90 4.68
CA PHE A 270 2.22 -5.43 4.38
C PHE A 270 1.32 -5.44 5.63
N VAL A 271 0.17 -4.77 5.57
CA VAL A 271 -0.87 -4.89 6.60
C VAL A 271 -2.08 -5.59 5.97
N ARG A 272 -2.71 -6.48 6.73
CA ARG A 272 -3.94 -7.16 6.31
C ARG A 272 -4.90 -7.35 7.48
N THR A 273 -6.17 -7.51 7.16
CA THR A 273 -7.15 -8.07 8.08
C THR A 273 -7.02 -9.59 8.11
N LYS A 274 -7.15 -10.20 9.29
CA LYS A 274 -7.27 -11.66 9.41
C LYS A 274 -8.48 -12.17 8.59
N PRO A 275 -8.48 -13.45 8.16
CA PRO A 275 -9.60 -14.02 7.40
C PRO A 275 -10.94 -14.00 8.15
N ASP A 276 -10.91 -13.97 9.48
CA ASP A 276 -12.11 -13.84 10.32
C ASP A 276 -12.70 -12.41 10.34
N GLY A 277 -11.99 -11.43 9.76
CA GLY A 277 -12.41 -10.04 9.73
C GLY A 277 -12.28 -9.30 11.05
N ARG A 278 -11.65 -9.88 12.08
CA ARG A 278 -11.71 -9.35 13.46
C ARG A 278 -10.44 -8.65 13.94
N GLU A 279 -9.32 -8.86 13.28
CA GLU A 279 -8.03 -8.35 13.72
C GLU A 279 -7.17 -7.89 12.55
N LEU A 280 -6.38 -6.85 12.77
CA LEU A 280 -5.38 -6.36 11.85
C LEU A 280 -4.01 -6.97 12.18
N GLN A 281 -3.24 -7.30 11.15
CA GLN A 281 -1.89 -7.84 11.30
C GLN A 281 -0.90 -7.05 10.47
N LEU A 282 0.21 -6.67 11.11
CA LEU A 282 1.41 -6.17 10.46
C LEU A 282 2.32 -7.35 10.13
N TRP A 283 2.60 -7.50 8.85
CA TRP A 283 3.60 -8.43 8.33
C TRP A 283 4.85 -7.62 7.99
N HIS A 284 6.00 -8.04 8.52
CA HIS A 284 7.28 -7.44 8.19
C HIS A 284 8.41 -8.46 8.35
N ALA A 285 9.22 -8.64 7.31
CA ALA A 285 10.39 -9.54 7.33
C ALA A 285 10.07 -10.96 7.85
N ASN A 286 8.92 -11.52 7.43
CA ASN A 286 8.37 -12.82 7.87
C ASN A 286 7.92 -12.90 9.33
N LYS A 287 7.88 -11.79 10.07
CA LYS A 287 7.24 -11.70 11.38
C LYS A 287 5.82 -11.15 11.22
N VAL A 288 4.93 -11.62 12.08
CA VAL A 288 3.53 -11.21 12.11
C VAL A 288 3.25 -10.65 13.50
N VAL A 289 2.71 -9.43 13.55
CA VAL A 289 2.37 -8.73 14.80
C VAL A 289 0.92 -8.28 14.72
N ALA A 290 0.15 -8.53 15.77
CA ALA A 290 -1.22 -8.03 15.89
C ALA A 290 -1.21 -6.51 16.04
N ILE A 291 -2.07 -5.80 15.31
CA ILE A 291 -2.18 -4.35 15.42
C ILE A 291 -3.29 -4.01 16.42
N THR A 292 -2.96 -3.18 17.40
CA THR A 292 -3.92 -2.65 18.38
C THR A 292 -4.18 -1.19 18.08
N LEU A 293 -5.44 -0.88 17.73
CA LEU A 293 -5.92 0.49 17.48
C LEU A 293 -6.33 1.17 18.80
N ASP A 294 -6.38 2.50 18.80
CA ASP A 294 -6.89 3.30 19.93
C ASP A 294 -8.45 3.31 20.02
N GLN A 295 -9.12 2.71 19.04
CA GLN A 295 -10.56 2.45 19.01
C GLN A 295 -10.83 1.00 18.58
N PRO A 296 -11.97 0.41 18.95
CA PRO A 296 -12.31 -0.94 18.51
C PRO A 296 -12.29 -1.07 16.98
N PHE A 297 -11.63 -2.12 16.46
CA PHE A 297 -11.58 -2.35 15.02
C PHE A 297 -12.98 -2.56 14.39
N ALA A 298 -13.93 -3.05 15.17
CA ALA A 298 -15.33 -3.24 14.76
C ALA A 298 -16.06 -1.95 14.37
N SER A 299 -15.51 -0.77 14.68
CA SER A 299 -16.04 0.53 14.25
C SER A 299 -15.66 0.91 12.81
N TYR A 300 -14.78 0.14 12.16
CA TYR A 300 -14.24 0.43 10.83
C TYR A 300 -14.75 -0.54 9.78
N ASP A 301 -14.86 -0.09 8.53
CA ASP A 301 -15.06 -0.96 7.37
C ASP A 301 -13.74 -1.69 7.04
N PRO A 302 -13.63 -3.02 7.20
CA PRO A 302 -12.40 -3.74 6.92
C PRO A 302 -11.94 -3.65 5.46
N LYS A 303 -12.85 -3.40 4.51
CA LYS A 303 -12.54 -3.28 3.08
C LYS A 303 -11.91 -1.92 2.74
N SER A 304 -12.00 -0.96 3.66
CA SER A 304 -11.39 0.37 3.51
C SER A 304 -9.91 0.40 3.88
N LEU A 305 -9.34 -0.70 4.39
CA LEU A 305 -7.95 -0.78 4.81
C LEU A 305 -7.00 -0.44 3.66
N ILE A 306 -6.21 0.61 3.86
CA ILE A 306 -5.07 0.97 3.00
C ILE A 306 -3.87 1.16 3.91
N ALA A 307 -2.71 0.64 3.54
CA ALA A 307 -1.51 0.72 4.36
C ALA A 307 -0.23 0.86 3.54
N SER A 308 0.76 1.50 4.16
CA SER A 308 2.13 1.63 3.66
C SER A 308 3.11 1.22 4.75
N VAL A 309 3.77 0.08 4.57
CA VAL A 309 4.79 -0.42 5.50
C VAL A 309 6.15 0.18 5.12
N GLN A 310 6.81 0.77 6.10
CA GLN A 310 8.10 1.42 5.96
C GLN A 310 9.25 0.42 6.04
N PRO A 311 10.45 0.79 5.54
CA PRO A 311 11.63 -0.09 5.60
C PRO A 311 12.04 -0.48 7.04
N ASP A 312 11.77 0.37 8.02
CA ASP A 312 12.05 0.13 9.44
C ASP A 312 11.05 -0.82 10.12
N GLY A 313 10.04 -1.30 9.38
CA GLY A 313 8.99 -2.18 9.89
C GLY A 313 7.85 -1.46 10.59
N SER A 314 7.90 -0.14 10.76
CA SER A 314 6.71 0.64 11.10
C SER A 314 5.75 0.69 9.91
N ALA A 315 4.51 1.11 10.15
CA ALA A 315 3.55 1.29 9.07
C ALA A 315 2.69 2.53 9.29
N TRP A 316 2.15 3.03 8.19
CA TRP A 316 0.99 3.88 8.22
C TRP A 316 -0.21 3.12 7.69
N LEU A 317 -1.36 3.30 8.29
CA LEU A 317 -2.61 2.76 7.77
C LEU A 317 -3.73 3.79 7.83
N ALA A 318 -4.68 3.67 6.93
CA ALA A 318 -5.89 4.45 6.88
C ALA A 318 -7.11 3.50 6.88
N LEU A 319 -8.09 3.81 7.71
CA LEU A 319 -9.33 3.05 7.85
C LEU A 319 -10.52 4.00 7.91
N LYS A 320 -11.56 3.66 7.17
CA LYS A 320 -12.81 4.41 7.15
C LYS A 320 -13.74 3.89 8.23
N ILE A 321 -14.32 4.78 9.01
CA ILE A 321 -15.38 4.46 9.98
C ILE A 321 -16.59 3.94 9.21
N ASP A 322 -17.11 2.79 9.64
CA ASP A 322 -18.42 2.33 9.18
C ASP A 322 -19.50 3.17 9.89
N PRO A 323 -20.25 4.02 9.18
CA PRO A 323 -21.23 4.91 9.80
C PRO A 323 -22.35 4.15 10.52
N VAL A 324 -22.56 2.87 10.18
CA VAL A 324 -23.60 1.99 10.72
C VAL A 324 -23.02 0.76 11.42
N HIS A 325 -21.83 0.90 12.02
CA HIS A 325 -21.24 -0.15 12.86
C HIS A 325 -22.16 -0.51 14.05
N PRO A 326 -21.97 -1.68 14.70
CA PRO A 326 -22.88 -2.19 15.74
C PRO A 326 -23.20 -1.19 16.86
N ASP A 327 -22.22 -0.44 17.37
CA ASP A 327 -22.50 0.54 18.43
C ASP A 327 -23.24 1.78 17.89
N ALA A 328 -22.97 2.21 16.66
CA ALA A 328 -23.73 3.29 16.00
C ALA A 328 -25.20 2.91 15.80
N VAL A 329 -25.46 1.64 15.46
CA VAL A 329 -26.82 1.08 15.37
C VAL A 329 -27.47 1.00 16.75
N ALA A 330 -26.76 0.49 17.76
CA ALA A 330 -27.27 0.36 19.13
C ALA A 330 -27.72 1.71 19.71
N ARG A 331 -26.95 2.77 19.44
CA ARG A 331 -27.27 4.14 19.86
C ARG A 331 -28.17 4.90 18.86
N LYS A 332 -28.67 4.22 17.80
CA LYS A 332 -29.55 4.76 16.75
C LYS A 332 -29.04 6.07 16.13
N LYS A 333 -27.72 6.18 15.96
CA LYS A 333 -27.07 7.40 15.46
C LYS A 333 -25.86 7.03 14.61
N ALA A 334 -25.97 7.28 13.31
CA ALA A 334 -24.86 7.07 12.39
C ALA A 334 -23.64 7.95 12.74
N ASP A 335 -22.45 7.36 12.68
CA ASP A 335 -21.20 8.11 12.79
C ASP A 335 -20.86 8.83 11.49
N PRO A 336 -20.12 9.96 11.56
CA PRO A 336 -19.55 10.55 10.37
C PRO A 336 -18.53 9.59 9.74
N GLU A 337 -18.57 9.49 8.42
CA GLU A 337 -17.67 8.68 7.60
C GLU A 337 -16.25 9.28 7.55
N TYR A 338 -15.56 9.25 8.68
CA TYR A 338 -14.17 9.68 8.77
C TYR A 338 -13.21 8.61 8.24
N LEU A 339 -12.16 9.05 7.56
CA LEU A 339 -10.94 8.28 7.32
C LEU A 339 -9.96 8.59 8.46
N ASP A 340 -9.80 7.64 9.37
CA ASP A 340 -8.81 7.72 10.44
C ASP A 340 -7.45 7.22 9.92
N VAL A 341 -6.41 8.04 10.09
CA VAL A 341 -5.03 7.73 9.70
C VAL A 341 -4.23 7.43 10.96
N PHE A 342 -3.55 6.29 10.95
CA PHE A 342 -2.78 5.78 12.08
C PHE A 342 -1.31 5.63 11.71
N ARG A 343 -0.46 5.88 12.69
CA ARG A 343 0.94 5.44 12.67
C ARG A 343 1.05 4.21 13.56
N VAL A 344 1.60 3.14 13.01
CA VAL A 344 1.77 1.83 13.65
C VAL A 344 3.25 1.59 13.91
N ALA A 345 3.61 1.38 15.16
CA ALA A 345 4.96 0.98 15.54
C ALA A 345 5.21 -0.50 15.17
N ILE A 346 6.48 -0.91 15.14
CA ILE A 346 6.86 -2.29 14.83
C ILE A 346 6.31 -3.33 15.83
N ASP A 347 5.95 -2.88 17.05
CA ASP A 347 5.29 -3.70 18.08
C ASP A 347 3.77 -3.83 17.88
N GLY A 348 3.22 -3.25 16.81
CA GLY A 348 1.80 -3.30 16.47
C GLY A 348 0.93 -2.25 17.15
N LYS A 349 1.49 -1.39 18.02
CA LYS A 349 0.70 -0.30 18.61
C LYS A 349 0.42 0.77 17.56
N ALA A 350 -0.86 1.07 17.37
CA ALA A 350 -1.30 2.11 16.44
C ALA A 350 -1.81 3.34 17.21
N VAL A 351 -1.32 4.51 16.80
CA VAL A 351 -1.75 5.81 17.33
C VAL A 351 -2.42 6.58 16.20
N ARG A 352 -3.68 7.02 16.40
CA ARG A 352 -4.36 7.87 15.42
C ARG A 352 -3.63 9.20 15.33
N LYS A 353 -3.31 9.59 14.11
CA LYS A 353 -2.60 10.81 13.75
C LYS A 353 -3.51 11.83 13.10
N ALA A 354 -4.48 11.39 12.32
CA ALA A 354 -5.41 12.30 11.68
C ALA A 354 -6.78 11.66 11.52
N ARG A 355 -7.76 12.52 11.27
CA ARG A 355 -9.13 12.16 10.92
C ARG A 355 -9.60 13.11 9.83
N ILE A 356 -9.94 12.56 8.66
CA ILE A 356 -10.33 13.31 7.47
C ILE A 356 -11.75 12.93 7.10
N LEU A 357 -12.66 13.90 6.98
CA LEU A 357 -14.05 13.63 6.62
C LEU A 357 -14.10 13.13 5.17
N ALA A 358 -14.59 11.89 4.98
CA ALA A 358 -14.47 11.14 3.74
C ALA A 358 -15.82 10.61 3.24
N THR A 359 -16.91 11.32 3.53
CA THR A 359 -18.29 10.92 3.19
C THR A 359 -18.45 10.63 1.70
N GLY A 360 -18.82 9.39 1.36
CA GLY A 360 -19.02 8.99 -0.03
C GLY A 360 -17.76 8.94 -0.91
N THR A 361 -16.60 9.36 -0.39
CA THR A 361 -15.34 9.42 -1.15
C THR A 361 -14.48 8.19 -0.91
N ARG A 362 -13.90 7.65 -1.98
CA ARG A 362 -12.85 6.63 -1.93
C ARG A 362 -11.50 7.30 -2.06
N HIS A 363 -10.54 6.87 -1.27
CA HIS A 363 -9.20 7.44 -1.28
C HIS A 363 -8.16 6.42 -1.75
N ARG A 364 -7.11 6.89 -2.41
CA ARG A 364 -5.79 6.29 -2.25
C ARG A 364 -5.03 7.02 -1.16
N PHE A 365 -4.09 6.31 -0.57
CA PHE A 365 -3.30 6.76 0.54
C PHE A 365 -1.84 6.35 0.34
N GLY A 366 -0.93 7.23 0.73
CA GLY A 366 0.48 6.90 0.88
C GLY A 366 1.19 7.94 1.73
N VAL A 367 2.50 7.76 1.88
CA VAL A 367 3.30 8.55 2.83
C VAL A 367 4.62 9.00 2.22
N ILE A 368 5.09 10.15 2.66
CA ILE A 368 6.34 10.77 2.26
C ILE A 368 6.99 11.33 3.53
N GLY A 369 8.02 10.65 4.03
CA GLY A 369 8.61 10.97 5.33
C GLY A 369 7.60 10.83 6.47
N ASP A 370 7.37 11.92 7.20
CA ASP A 370 6.40 12.03 8.29
C ASP A 370 5.03 12.56 7.85
N ARG A 371 4.85 12.82 6.56
CA ARG A 371 3.61 13.32 5.95
C ARG A 371 2.85 12.20 5.26
N PHE A 372 1.56 12.42 5.06
CA PHE A 372 0.72 11.52 4.27
C PHE A 372 -0.05 12.28 3.20
N TRP A 373 -0.33 11.61 2.09
CA TRP A 373 -1.15 12.13 1.02
C TRP A 373 -2.42 11.31 0.84
N LEU A 374 -3.48 11.98 0.40
CA LEU A 374 -4.74 11.39 0.01
C LEU A 374 -5.09 11.80 -1.41
N LEU A 375 -5.44 10.82 -2.24
CA LEU A 375 -5.98 11.06 -3.58
C LEU A 375 -7.45 10.67 -3.57
N GLU A 376 -8.33 11.65 -3.77
CA GLU A 376 -9.77 11.46 -3.90
C GLU A 376 -10.09 10.82 -5.26
N ARG A 377 -10.45 9.53 -5.24
CA ARG A 377 -10.72 8.75 -6.45
C ARG A 377 -12.07 9.12 -7.06
N ASN A 378 -12.13 9.08 -8.39
CA ASN A 378 -13.38 9.28 -9.12
C ASN A 378 -14.35 8.10 -8.88
N ALA A 379 -15.62 8.42 -8.62
CA ALA A 379 -16.66 7.41 -8.56
C ALA A 379 -16.84 6.75 -9.94
N GLY A 380 -16.87 5.42 -9.99
CA GLY A 380 -17.08 4.67 -11.24
C GLY A 380 -15.91 4.67 -12.22
N PHE A 381 -14.73 5.19 -11.82
CA PHE A 381 -13.55 5.21 -12.67
C PHE A 381 -12.36 4.57 -11.96
N ASP A 382 -11.79 3.54 -12.57
CA ASP A 382 -10.77 2.68 -11.94
C ASP A 382 -9.35 3.27 -11.96
N ARG A 383 -9.14 4.45 -12.57
CA ARG A 383 -7.83 5.10 -12.66
C ARG A 383 -7.85 6.47 -11.99
N GLY A 384 -6.94 6.70 -11.04
CA GLY A 384 -6.68 8.02 -10.49
C GLY A 384 -7.86 8.72 -9.80
N GLY A 385 -7.73 10.04 -9.69
CA GLY A 385 -8.60 10.93 -8.94
C GLY A 385 -8.48 12.40 -9.36
N LYS A 386 -9.32 13.26 -8.77
CA LYS A 386 -9.36 14.69 -9.12
C LYS A 386 -8.56 15.58 -8.18
N ILE A 387 -8.36 15.13 -6.95
CA ILE A 387 -7.79 15.95 -5.89
C ILE A 387 -6.73 15.11 -5.18
N LEU A 388 -5.50 15.62 -5.16
CA LEU A 388 -4.42 15.12 -4.33
C LEU A 388 -4.17 16.14 -3.22
N THR A 389 -4.19 15.70 -1.97
CA THR A 389 -3.93 16.57 -0.82
C THR A 389 -2.82 15.98 0.03
N LEU A 390 -1.84 16.80 0.40
CA LEU A 390 -0.76 16.45 1.31
C LEU A 390 -1.03 17.03 2.70
N TYR A 391 -0.86 16.21 3.73
CA TYR A 391 -1.11 16.57 5.12
C TYR A 391 0.15 16.39 5.97
N ALA A 392 0.32 17.29 6.95
CA ALA A 392 1.21 17.11 8.07
C ALA A 392 0.39 16.72 9.32
N PRO A 393 0.64 15.56 9.94
CA PRO A 393 0.13 15.26 11.27
C PRO A 393 0.58 16.30 12.31
N GLN A 394 -0.27 16.58 13.30
CA GLN A 394 0.05 17.43 14.45
C GLN A 394 0.77 16.68 15.57
#